data_AF-A0A8T4UYC8-F1
#
_entry.id   AF-A0A8T4UYC8-F1
#
_cell.length_a   1.000
_cell.length_b   1.000
_cell.length_c   1.000
_cell.angle_alpha   90.00
_cell.angle_beta   90.00
_cell.angle_gamma   90.00
#
_symmetry.space_group_name_H-M   'P 1'
#
loop_
_entity.id
_entity.type
_entity.pdbx_description
1 polymer ?
#
loop_
_entity_poly.entity_id
_entity_poly.type
_entity_poly.pdbx_seq_one_letter_code
_entity_poly.pdbx_strand_id
1 'polypeptide(L)' 'MPSTELQDTLRGIKGVSAVVFDGSIGKDLVISAERAGVKTLVAMDSKIKPTDTRLNLLTMSSF' A
#
# COMPACT_ATOMS: atom_id res chain seq x y z
N MET A 1 12.84 7.77 14.71
CA MET A 1 12.51 6.36 14.40
C MET A 1 11.18 6.38 13.65
N PRO A 2 11.19 6.34 12.30
CA PRO A 2 10.00 6.66 11.49
C PRO A 2 8.94 5.55 11.47
N SER A 3 9.29 4.33 11.88
CA SER A 3 8.43 3.15 11.75
C SER A 3 7.29 3.09 12.76
N THR A 4 7.45 3.65 13.95
CA THR A 4 6.42 3.65 15.00
C THR A 4 5.34 4.71 14.76
N GLU A 5 5.73 5.88 14.27
CA GLU A 5 4.82 6.98 13.95
C GLU A 5 3.92 6.65 12.74
N LEU A 6 4.46 5.90 11.77
CA LEU A 6 3.71 5.37 10.64
C LEU A 6 2.62 4.38 11.10
N GLN A 7 2.93 3.52 12.07
CA GLN A 7 1.99 2.53 12.59
C GLN A 7 0.84 3.18 13.37
N ASP A 8 1.11 4.21 14.17
CA ASP A 8 0.06 4.93 14.90
C ASP A 8 -0.84 5.75 13.96
N THR A 9 -0.27 6.34 12.92
CA THR A 9 -1.03 7.08 11.89
C THR A 9 -1.96 6.15 11.10
N LEU A 10 -1.50 4.95 10.75
CA LEU A 10 -2.30 3.93 10.07
C LEU A 10 -3.48 3.43 10.92
N ARG A 11 -3.38 3.46 12.26
CA ARG A 11 -4.47 3.07 13.18
C ARG A 11 -5.54 4.16 13.37
N GLY A 12 -5.16 5.42 13.23
CA GLY A 12 -6.06 6.57 13.45
C GLY A 12 -7.00 6.89 12.28
N ILE A 13 -6.63 6.53 11.05
CA ILE A 13 -7.40 6.88 9.85
C ILE A 13 -8.41 5.75 9.56
N LYS A 14 -9.67 5.94 9.96
CA LYS A 14 -10.77 5.10 9.46
C LYS A 14 -11.05 5.47 7.99
N GLY A 15 -10.67 4.57 7.10
CA GLY A 15 -10.81 4.76 5.65
C GLY A 15 -9.52 5.23 4.97
N VAL A 16 -8.37 4.62 5.28
CA VAL A 16 -7.14 4.80 4.48
C VAL A 16 -7.43 4.30 3.07
N SER A 17 -7.80 5.21 2.18
CA SER A 17 -8.18 4.83 0.82
C SER A 17 -6.96 4.58 -0.05
N ALA A 18 -5.85 5.28 0.16
CA ALA A 18 -4.65 5.15 -0.65
C ALA A 18 -3.37 5.30 0.19
N VAL A 19 -2.41 4.41 -0.03
CA VAL A 19 -1.03 4.52 0.49
C VAL A 19 -0.11 4.77 -0.69
N VAL A 20 0.63 5.87 -0.68
CA VAL A 20 1.58 6.24 -1.75
C VAL A 20 3.00 5.89 -1.30
N PHE A 21 3.72 5.15 -2.14
CA PHE A 21 5.07 4.65 -1.85
C PHE A 21 6.01 4.92 -3.02
N ASP A 22 7.14 5.59 -2.79
CA ASP A 22 8.13 5.91 -3.83
C ASP A 22 9.05 4.72 -4.20
N GLY A 23 8.54 3.49 -4.10
CA GLY A 23 9.31 2.26 -4.26
C GLY A 23 8.56 1.21 -5.07
N SER A 24 9.03 -0.04 -4.96
CA SER A 24 8.35 -1.19 -5.59
C SER A 24 7.42 -1.89 -4.61
N ILE A 25 6.19 -2.20 -5.06
CA ILE A 25 5.22 -2.98 -4.27
C ILE A 25 5.69 -4.44 -4.19
N GLY A 26 5.91 -4.91 -2.97
CA GLY A 26 6.30 -6.29 -2.62
C GLY A 26 5.25 -7.01 -1.78
N LYS A 27 5.42 -8.34 -1.59
CA LYS A 27 4.35 -9.21 -1.04
C LYS A 27 4.03 -8.87 0.41
N ASP A 28 5.07 -8.57 1.19
CA ASP A 28 4.94 -8.19 2.60
C ASP A 28 4.18 -6.87 2.77
N LEU A 29 4.37 -5.93 1.83
CA LEU A 29 3.67 -4.65 1.82
C LEU A 29 2.18 -4.83 1.51
N VAL A 30 1.87 -5.65 0.51
CA VAL A 30 0.49 -6.03 0.16
C VAL A 30 -0.22 -6.68 1.34
N ILE A 31 0.40 -7.69 1.96
CA ILE A 31 -0.19 -8.41 3.11
C ILE A 31 -0.42 -7.45 4.28
N SER A 32 0.53 -6.56 4.54
CA SER A 32 0.41 -5.54 5.60
C SER A 32 -0.72 -4.55 5.30
N ALA A 33 -0.86 -4.13 4.04
CA ALA A 33 -1.92 -3.23 3.59
C ALA A 33 -3.31 -3.88 3.61
N GLU A 34 -3.44 -5.16 3.24
CA GLU A 34 -4.69 -5.91 3.36
C GLU A 34 -5.12 -6.05 4.82
N ARG A 35 -4.18 -6.36 5.72
CA ARG A 35 -4.44 -6.45 7.17
C ARG A 35 -4.83 -5.09 7.77
N ALA A 36 -4.26 -4.01 7.24
CA ALA A 36 -4.60 -2.65 7.64
C ALA A 36 -5.93 -2.14 7.04
N GLY A 37 -6.56 -2.90 6.13
CA GLY A 37 -7.81 -2.50 5.48
C GLY A 37 -7.64 -1.36 4.47
N VAL A 38 -6.45 -1.19 3.90
CA VAL A 38 -6.17 -0.23 2.83
C VAL A 38 -6.91 -0.66 1.56
N LYS A 39 -7.42 0.28 0.76
CA LYS A 39 -8.09 -0.03 -0.51
C LYS A 39 -7.22 0.14 -1.74
N THR A 40 -6.28 1.08 -1.72
CA THR A 40 -5.44 1.42 -2.87
C THR A 40 -3.99 1.58 -2.43
N LEU A 41 -3.08 1.04 -3.22
CA LEU A 41 -1.65 1.26 -3.09
C LEU A 41 -1.18 1.94 -4.37
N VAL A 42 -0.53 3.08 -4.20
CA VAL A 42 0.10 3.83 -5.28
C VAL A 42 1.60 3.68 -5.13
N ALA A 43 2.30 3.29 -6.18
CA ALA A 43 3.75 3.21 -6.13
C ALA A 43 4.42 3.54 -7.47
N MET A 44 5.75 3.61 -7.50
CA MET A 44 6.47 3.82 -8.75
C MET A 44 6.47 2.55 -9.61
N ASP A 45 6.65 1.39 -8.97
CA ASP A 45 6.72 0.08 -9.62
C ASP A 45 5.96 -0.99 -8.80
N SER A 46 5.53 -2.06 -9.45
CA SER A 46 4.91 -3.21 -8.78
C SER A 46 5.54 -4.50 -9.25
N LYS A 47 6.08 -5.27 -8.29
CA LYS A 47 6.53 -6.64 -8.53
C LYS A 47 5.40 -7.66 -8.36
N ILE A 48 4.18 -7.17 -8.12
CA ILE A 48 3.00 -7.99 -7.87
C ILE A 48 1.96 -7.71 -8.93
N LYS A 49 1.37 -8.78 -9.44
CA LYS A 49 0.27 -8.68 -10.39
C LYS A 49 -0.99 -8.26 -9.64
N PRO A 50 -1.80 -7.34 -10.20
CA PRO A 50 -3.09 -6.98 -9.60
C PRO A 50 -4.01 -8.18 -9.33
N THR A 51 -3.84 -9.28 -10.07
CA THR A 51 -4.60 -10.53 -9.89
C THR A 51 -4.26 -11.27 -8.59
N ASP A 52 -3.07 -11.05 -8.01
CA ASP A 52 -2.61 -11.70 -6.77
C ASP A 52 -3.12 -10.98 -5.50
N THR A 53 -3.78 -9.82 -5.63
CA THR A 53 -4.11 -8.97 -4.49
C THR A 53 -5.52 -8.43 -4.60
N ARG A 54 -6.20 -8.22 -3.47
CA ARG A 54 -7.52 -7.56 -3.45
C ARG A 54 -7.44 -6.04 -3.40
N LEU A 55 -6.21 -5.52 -3.42
CA LEU A 55 -5.88 -4.10 -3.35
C LEU A 55 -5.84 -3.50 -4.74
N ASN A 56 -6.29 -2.25 -4.87
CA ASN A 56 -6.15 -1.52 -6.12
C ASN A 56 -4.71 -1.02 -6.25
N LEU A 57 -3.93 -1.57 -7.17
CA LEU A 57 -2.54 -1.19 -7.39
C LEU A 57 -2.47 -0.13 -8.50
N LEU A 58 -1.94 1.06 -8.19
CA LEU A 58 -1.66 2.13 -9.14
C LEU A 58 -0.15 2.30 -9.23
N THR A 59 0.42 2.14 -10.42
CA THR A 59 1.86 2.39 -10.64
C THR A 59 2.07 3.63 -11.51
N MET A 60 3.20 4.34 -11.32
CA MET A 60 3.56 5.47 -12.21
C MET A 60 3.67 5.06 -13.67
N SER A 61 4.04 3.80 -13.95
CA SER A 61 4.06 3.24 -15.30
C SER A 61 2.66 3.09 -15.95
N SER A 62 1.59 3.28 -15.19
CA SER A 62 0.21 3.22 -15.65
C SER A 62 -0.49 4.60 -15.67
N PHE A 63 0.27 5.69 -15.54
CA PHE A 63 -0.19 7.06 -15.77
C PHE A 63 0.16 7.56 -17.17
#